data_AF-A0AAU6Q395-F1
#
_entry.id   AF-A0AAU6Q395-F1
#
_cell.length_a   1.000
_cell.length_b   1.000
_cell.length_c   1.000
_cell.angle_alpha   90.00
_cell.angle_beta   90.00
_cell.angle_gamma   90.00
#
_symmetry.space_group_name_H-M   'P 1'
#
loop_
_entity.id
_entity.type
_entity.pdbx_description
1 polymer ?
#
loop_
_entity_poly.entity_id
_entity_poly.type
_entity_poly.pdbx_seq_one_letter_code
_entity_poly.pdbx_strand_id
1 'polypeptide(L)'
;MTQQVYVLRDRNSGLLKVGVSMDVQARVGQVNREFGCEAEVIGVLNVVDALRTERFIHGMLEDCRVVGEWFEVPERKQNYLLAYFTDKAERARRIGALAGELPQTNPPTEFTLPEHPMKWDELQAVLREAMASQPRGYQSQLARGLEATPGYVNQMVTGRRAIPVELLPAILESLGADYSIKLSPAKK
;
A
#
# COMPACT_ATOMS: atom_id res chain seq x y z
N MET A 1 10.80 -0.18 -16.66
CA MET A 1 10.33 1.22 -16.52
C MET A 1 9.22 1.21 -15.49
N THR A 2 9.34 1.97 -14.41
CA THR A 2 8.41 1.89 -13.27
C THR A 2 7.23 2.82 -13.50
N GLN A 3 6.01 2.30 -13.44
CA GLN A 3 4.79 3.10 -13.53
C GLN A 3 4.47 3.70 -12.17
N GLN A 4 3.96 4.93 -12.17
CA GLN A 4 3.61 5.70 -10.98
C GLN A 4 2.12 6.01 -10.98
N VAL A 5 1.50 5.91 -9.81
CA VAL A 5 0.14 6.44 -9.62
C VAL A 5 0.25 7.89 -9.22
N TYR A 6 -0.52 8.76 -9.86
CA TYR A 6 -0.54 10.19 -9.55
C TYR A 6 -1.95 10.67 -9.23
N VAL A 7 -2.01 11.77 -8.49
CA VAL A 7 -3.22 12.56 -8.29
C VAL A 7 -2.95 13.97 -8.75
N LEU A 8 -3.76 14.45 -9.68
CA LEU A 8 -3.81 15.84 -10.08
C LEU A 8 -5.00 16.52 -9.44
N ARG A 9 -4.87 17.81 -9.18
CA ARG A 9 -5.98 18.69 -8.86
C ARG A 9 -6.09 19.76 -9.92
N ASP A 10 -7.28 19.94 -10.50
CA ASP A 10 -7.55 21.14 -11.27
C ASP A 10 -7.75 22.33 -10.32
N ARG A 11 -6.96 23.40 -10.51
CA ARG A 11 -7.05 24.60 -9.68
C ARG A 11 -8.38 25.35 -9.84
N ASN A 12 -9.02 25.23 -10.99
CA ASN A 12 -10.24 25.98 -11.28
C ASN A 12 -11.48 25.33 -10.66
N SER A 13 -11.64 24.02 -10.85
CA SER A 13 -12.79 23.28 -10.33
C SER A 13 -12.57 22.58 -8.99
N GLY A 14 -11.30 22.41 -8.57
CA GLY A 14 -10.94 21.61 -7.41
C GLY A 14 -11.08 20.09 -7.62
N LEU A 15 -11.48 19.65 -8.81
CA LEU A 15 -11.64 18.23 -9.14
C LEU A 15 -10.30 17.51 -9.12
N LEU A 16 -10.34 16.26 -8.66
CA LEU A 16 -9.17 15.40 -8.59
C LEU A 16 -9.17 14.42 -9.74
N LYS A 17 -8.01 14.23 -10.39
CA LYS A 17 -7.80 13.18 -11.39
C LYS A 17 -6.79 12.17 -10.86
N VAL A 18 -7.15 10.89 -10.86
CA VAL A 18 -6.26 9.79 -10.49
C VAL A 18 -5.93 8.99 -11.73
N GLY A 19 -4.64 8.71 -11.95
CA GLY A 19 -4.23 7.83 -13.04
C GLY A 19 -2.82 7.30 -12.90
N VAL A 20 -2.41 6.52 -13.89
CA VAL A 20 -1.07 5.93 -13.98
C VAL A 20 -0.26 6.60 -15.08
N SER A 21 1.01 6.89 -14.82
CA SER A 21 1.97 7.33 -15.84
C SER A 21 3.39 6.90 -15.48
N MET A 22 4.23 6.72 -16.50
CA MET A 22 5.68 6.62 -16.29
C MET A 22 6.34 7.99 -16.12
N ASP A 23 5.73 9.03 -16.70
CA ASP A 23 6.17 10.41 -16.59
C ASP A 23 4.96 11.28 -16.22
N VAL A 24 4.85 11.56 -14.92
CA VAL A 24 3.74 12.36 -14.38
C VAL A 24 3.83 13.81 -14.87
N GLN A 25 5.04 14.36 -15.05
CA GLN A 25 5.21 15.75 -15.48
C GLN A 25 4.78 15.95 -16.93
N ALA A 26 5.17 15.03 -17.82
CA ALA A 26 4.69 15.03 -19.20
C ALA A 26 3.16 14.87 -19.25
N ARG A 27 2.60 14.03 -18.36
CA ARG A 27 1.15 13.79 -18.29
C ARG A 27 0.36 15.02 -17.83
N VAL A 28 0.86 15.77 -16.85
CA VAL A 28 0.24 17.05 -16.41
C VAL A 28 0.16 18.03 -17.58
N GLY A 29 1.27 18.19 -18.32
CA GLY A 29 1.31 19.07 -19.48
C GLY A 29 0.32 18.63 -20.58
N GLN A 30 0.11 17.34 -20.76
CA GLN A 30 -0.92 16.81 -21.67
C GLN A 30 -2.33 17.13 -21.19
N VAL A 31 -2.64 16.85 -19.91
CA VAL A 31 -3.96 17.10 -19.32
C VAL A 31 -4.33 18.58 -19.40
N ASN A 32 -3.39 19.48 -19.10
CA ASN A 32 -3.61 20.93 -19.22
C ASN A 32 -3.98 21.36 -20.64
N ARG A 33 -3.34 20.76 -21.66
CA ARG A 33 -3.65 21.05 -23.07
C ARG A 33 -4.96 20.43 -23.53
N GLU A 34 -5.27 19.22 -23.07
CA GLU A 34 -6.44 18.44 -23.51
C GLU A 34 -7.74 18.96 -22.92
N PHE A 35 -7.72 19.39 -21.65
CA PHE A 35 -8.91 19.86 -20.92
C PHE A 35 -8.93 21.37 -20.70
N GLY A 36 -7.90 22.10 -21.14
CA GLY A 36 -7.81 23.55 -20.96
C GLY A 36 -7.79 23.99 -19.48
N CYS A 37 -7.30 23.12 -18.59
CA CYS A 37 -7.29 23.32 -17.15
C CYS A 37 -5.89 23.63 -16.61
N GLU A 38 -5.82 24.12 -15.38
CA GLU A 38 -4.56 24.26 -14.64
C GLU A 38 -4.44 23.14 -13.61
N ALA A 39 -4.01 21.95 -14.06
CA ALA A 39 -3.80 20.81 -13.19
C ALA A 39 -2.43 20.92 -12.48
N GLU A 40 -2.44 20.67 -11.17
CA GLU A 40 -1.24 20.55 -10.34
C GLU A 40 -1.13 19.14 -9.75
N VAL A 41 0.10 18.63 -9.62
CA VAL A 41 0.33 17.33 -8.98
C VAL A 41 0.24 17.51 -7.46
N ILE A 42 -0.72 16.84 -6.83
CA ILE A 42 -0.87 16.85 -5.38
C ILE A 42 -0.35 15.58 -4.71
N GLY A 43 -0.12 14.51 -5.49
CA GLY A 43 0.45 13.26 -4.99
C GLY A 43 1.05 12.40 -6.10
N VAL A 44 2.17 11.75 -5.82
CA VAL A 44 2.77 10.70 -6.66
C VAL A 44 3.17 9.54 -5.79
N LEU A 45 2.87 8.33 -6.25
CA LEU A 45 3.12 7.10 -5.57
C LEU A 45 3.92 6.15 -6.48
N ASN A 46 5.12 5.81 -6.05
CA ASN A 46 5.91 4.75 -6.66
C ASN A 46 5.44 3.41 -6.11
N VAL A 47 4.87 2.57 -6.96
CA VAL A 47 4.36 1.25 -6.59
C VAL A 47 4.88 0.18 -7.54
N VAL A 48 4.93 -1.05 -7.02
CA VAL A 48 5.28 -2.23 -7.81
C VAL A 48 4.20 -2.52 -8.86
N ASP A 49 2.92 -2.39 -8.46
CA ASP A 49 1.76 -2.55 -9.36
C ASP A 49 0.90 -1.28 -9.37
N ALA A 50 1.12 -0.46 -10.39
CA ALA A 50 0.41 0.80 -10.57
C ALA A 50 -1.05 0.62 -10.96
N LEU A 51 -1.37 -0.41 -11.76
CA LEU A 51 -2.74 -0.67 -12.24
C LEU A 51 -3.63 -1.16 -11.12
N ARG A 52 -3.13 -2.07 -10.26
CA ARG A 52 -3.88 -2.53 -9.08
C ARG A 52 -4.13 -1.38 -8.12
N THR A 53 -3.11 -0.56 -7.88
CA THR A 53 -3.22 0.59 -6.96
C THR A 53 -4.18 1.66 -7.49
N GLU A 54 -4.15 1.94 -8.80
CA GLU A 54 -5.12 2.81 -9.46
C GLU A 54 -6.55 2.30 -9.29
N ARG A 55 -6.81 1.02 -9.61
CA ARG A 55 -8.14 0.42 -9.45
C ARG A 55 -8.65 0.50 -8.03
N PHE A 56 -7.78 0.29 -7.04
CA PHE A 56 -8.13 0.45 -5.64
C PHE A 56 -8.55 1.88 -5.31
N ILE A 57 -7.78 2.89 -5.73
CA ILE A 57 -8.10 4.29 -5.48
C ILE A 57 -9.37 4.71 -6.22
N HIS A 58 -9.55 4.26 -7.46
CA HIS A 58 -10.79 4.48 -8.21
C HIS A 58 -11.99 3.86 -7.50
N GLY A 59 -11.88 2.62 -7.02
CA GLY A 59 -12.95 1.97 -6.25
C GLY A 59 -13.28 2.70 -4.95
N MET A 60 -12.27 3.27 -4.26
CA MET A 60 -12.47 4.08 -3.06
C MET A 60 -13.19 5.41 -3.34
N LEU A 61 -13.03 5.97 -4.54
CA LEU A 61 -13.58 7.26 -4.95
C LEU A 61 -14.76 7.13 -5.92
N GLU A 62 -15.27 5.92 -6.15
CA GLU A 62 -16.26 5.66 -7.20
C GLU A 62 -17.55 6.46 -6.98
N ASP A 63 -17.96 6.65 -5.73
CA ASP A 63 -19.11 7.47 -5.34
C ASP A 63 -18.90 8.99 -5.52
N CYS A 64 -17.66 9.40 -5.79
CA CYS A 64 -17.26 10.79 -6.02
C CYS A 64 -16.96 11.05 -7.51
N ARG A 65 -17.14 10.06 -8.40
CA ARG A 65 -16.80 10.16 -9.82
C ARG A 65 -17.78 11.09 -10.53
N VAL A 66 -17.25 12.10 -11.23
CA VAL A 66 -18.04 13.07 -12.01
C VAL A 66 -18.03 12.71 -13.48
N VAL A 67 -16.83 12.62 -14.08
CA VAL A 67 -16.67 12.33 -15.50
C VAL A 67 -15.33 11.66 -15.77
N GLY A 68 -15.34 10.54 -16.50
CA GLY A 68 -14.12 9.77 -16.76
C GLY A 68 -13.42 9.42 -15.45
N GLU A 69 -12.17 9.88 -15.30
CA GLU A 69 -11.35 9.66 -14.09
C GLU A 69 -11.24 10.92 -13.21
N TRP A 70 -12.22 11.82 -13.30
CA TRP A 70 -12.31 13.02 -12.48
C TRP A 70 -13.30 12.82 -11.34
N PHE A 71 -12.90 13.24 -10.15
CA PHE A 71 -13.60 13.00 -8.90
C PHE A 71 -13.81 14.31 -8.14
N GLU A 72 -15.04 14.55 -7.68
CA GLU A 72 -15.38 15.60 -6.74
C GLU A 72 -15.31 15.03 -5.33
N VAL A 73 -14.12 15.09 -4.75
CA VAL A 73 -13.83 14.43 -3.48
C VAL A 73 -14.12 15.39 -2.32
N PRO A 74 -14.99 15.04 -1.35
CA PRO A 74 -15.20 15.86 -0.16
C PRO A 74 -13.90 16.02 0.64
N GLU A 75 -13.70 17.17 1.29
CA GLU A 75 -12.48 17.52 2.03
C GLU A 75 -12.01 16.41 2.98
N ARG A 76 -12.94 15.76 3.70
CA ARG A 76 -12.65 14.62 4.57
C ARG A 76 -11.96 13.46 3.83
N LYS A 77 -12.44 13.11 2.63
CA LYS A 77 -11.84 12.06 1.79
C LYS A 77 -10.56 12.52 1.10
N GLN A 78 -10.44 13.81 0.76
CA GLN A 78 -9.19 14.37 0.24
C GLN A 78 -8.06 14.23 1.25
N ASN A 79 -8.33 14.52 2.53
CA ASN A 79 -7.34 14.36 3.60
C ASN A 79 -6.87 12.91 3.76
N TYR A 80 -7.78 11.93 3.62
CA TYR A 80 -7.40 10.51 3.60
C TYR A 80 -6.55 10.14 2.39
N LEU A 81 -6.93 10.63 1.20
CA LEU A 81 -6.18 10.39 -0.03
C LEU A 81 -4.77 10.99 0.07
N LEU A 82 -4.67 12.25 0.50
CA LEU A 82 -3.39 12.92 0.70
C LEU A 82 -2.53 12.21 1.74
N ALA A 83 -3.10 11.83 2.90
CA ALA A 83 -2.40 11.08 3.92
C ALA A 83 -1.87 9.73 3.39
N TYR A 84 -2.66 9.01 2.57
CA TYR A 84 -2.23 7.77 1.94
C TYR A 84 -1.02 7.98 1.01
N PHE A 85 -1.02 9.05 0.21
CA PHE A 85 0.09 9.41 -0.67
C PHE A 85 1.31 9.89 0.12
N THR A 86 1.13 10.68 1.19
CA THR A 86 2.22 11.18 2.03
C THR A 86 2.88 10.05 2.84
N ASP A 87 2.12 9.19 3.53
CA ASP A 87 2.68 8.09 4.33
C ASP A 87 3.47 7.13 3.44
N LYS A 88 2.92 6.72 2.29
CA LYS A 88 3.65 5.83 1.39
C LYS A 88 4.85 6.50 0.70
N ALA A 89 4.78 7.79 0.35
CA ALA A 89 5.93 8.52 -0.21
C ALA A 89 7.04 8.77 0.83
N GLU A 90 6.70 8.98 2.10
CA GLU A 90 7.66 9.05 3.19
C GLU A 90 8.25 7.67 3.53
N ARG A 91 7.44 6.60 3.52
CA ARG A 91 7.93 5.23 3.69
C ARG A 91 8.90 4.82 2.58
N ALA A 92 8.59 5.13 1.32
CA ALA A 92 9.51 4.89 0.20
C ALA A 92 10.83 5.66 0.38
N ARG A 93 10.79 6.88 0.93
CA ARG A 93 11.99 7.66 1.27
C ARG A 93 12.74 7.11 2.47
N ARG A 94 12.07 6.62 3.53
CA ARG A 94 12.71 5.95 4.67
C ARG A 94 13.40 4.64 4.26
N ILE A 95 12.73 3.85 3.43
CA ILE A 95 13.30 2.63 2.85
C ILE A 95 14.47 2.98 1.91
N GLY A 96 14.32 4.01 1.07
CA GLY A 96 15.37 4.49 0.17
C GLY A 96 16.60 5.09 0.89
N ALA A 97 16.41 5.78 2.01
CA ALA A 97 17.49 6.31 2.84
C ALA A 97 18.25 5.18 3.59
N LEU A 98 17.60 4.04 3.84
CA LEU A 98 18.22 2.81 4.35
C LEU A 98 18.79 1.92 3.23
N ALA A 99 18.52 2.24 1.96
CA ALA A 99 18.91 1.44 0.79
C ALA A 99 20.29 1.77 0.22
N GLY A 100 21.14 2.48 0.98
CA GLY A 100 22.53 2.74 0.58
C GLY A 100 23.39 1.47 0.45
N GLU A 101 23.02 0.36 1.12
CA GLU A 101 23.82 -0.87 1.13
C GLU A 101 22.99 -2.14 1.38
N LEU A 102 22.00 -2.46 0.54
CA LEU A 102 21.33 -3.76 0.66
C LEU A 102 21.36 -4.58 -0.63
N PRO A 103 21.80 -5.85 -0.56
CA PRO A 103 21.79 -6.74 -1.71
C PRO A 103 20.35 -6.93 -2.17
N GLN A 104 20.18 -6.93 -3.49
CA GLN A 104 18.92 -7.24 -4.16
C GLN A 104 18.35 -8.54 -3.58
N THR A 105 17.26 -8.43 -2.84
CA THR A 105 16.53 -9.60 -2.33
C THR A 105 15.30 -9.79 -3.19
N ASN A 106 15.06 -11.05 -3.57
CA ASN A 106 13.93 -11.43 -4.41
C ASN A 106 12.61 -10.96 -3.77
N PRO A 107 11.65 -10.45 -4.58
CA PRO A 107 10.36 -10.02 -4.07
C PRO A 107 9.67 -11.17 -3.30
N PRO A 108 8.88 -10.85 -2.24
CA PRO A 108 8.12 -11.86 -1.52
C PRO A 108 7.15 -12.58 -2.46
N THR A 109 6.92 -13.86 -2.21
CA THR A 109 5.93 -14.66 -2.94
C THR A 109 4.54 -14.15 -2.58
N GLU A 110 3.71 -13.81 -3.56
CA GLU A 110 2.34 -13.33 -3.35
C GLU A 110 1.56 -14.31 -2.45
N PHE A 111 1.09 -13.80 -1.30
CA PHE A 111 0.29 -14.55 -0.35
C PHE A 111 -1.16 -14.09 -0.42
N THR A 112 -2.10 -15.03 -0.53
CA THR A 112 -3.54 -14.75 -0.54
C THR A 112 -4.18 -15.35 0.72
N LEU A 113 -4.95 -14.54 1.45
CA LEU A 113 -5.71 -15.01 2.61
C LEU A 113 -6.94 -15.81 2.18
N PRO A 114 -7.37 -16.82 2.95
CA PRO A 114 -8.65 -17.50 2.72
C PRO A 114 -9.84 -16.54 2.82
N GLU A 115 -10.87 -16.72 1.97
CA GLU A 115 -12.07 -15.87 1.94
C GLU A 115 -13.06 -16.11 3.11
N HIS A 116 -12.82 -17.12 3.96
CA HIS A 116 -13.69 -17.49 5.07
C HIS A 116 -13.22 -16.89 6.40
N PRO A 117 -14.15 -16.48 7.29
CA PRO A 117 -13.78 -16.04 8.64
C PRO A 117 -13.11 -17.18 9.40
N MET A 118 -11.90 -16.92 9.87
CA MET A 118 -11.05 -17.92 10.53
C MET A 118 -10.76 -17.52 11.98
N LYS A 119 -10.51 -18.52 12.84
CA LYS A 119 -10.10 -18.27 14.23
C LYS A 119 -8.68 -17.71 14.26
N TRP A 120 -8.34 -16.99 15.34
CA TRP A 120 -7.03 -16.38 15.49
C TRP A 120 -5.88 -17.40 15.40
N ASP A 121 -6.04 -18.58 16.00
CA ASP A 121 -5.03 -19.63 15.97
C ASP A 121 -4.80 -20.20 14.56
N GLU A 122 -5.89 -20.33 13.79
CA GLU A 122 -5.84 -20.74 12.38
C GLU A 122 -5.11 -19.68 11.55
N LEU A 123 -5.40 -18.39 11.78
CA LEU A 123 -4.74 -17.29 11.07
C LEU A 123 -3.25 -17.26 11.40
N GLN A 124 -2.87 -17.44 12.65
CA GLN A 124 -1.47 -17.52 13.03
C GLN A 124 -0.75 -18.67 12.34
N ALA A 125 -1.38 -19.83 12.19
CA ALA A 125 -0.79 -20.96 11.49
C ALA A 125 -0.53 -20.63 10.01
N VAL A 126 -1.53 -20.06 9.32
CA VAL A 126 -1.40 -19.65 7.92
C VAL A 126 -0.31 -18.58 7.75
N LEU A 127 -0.26 -17.58 8.63
CA LEU A 127 0.78 -16.54 8.58
C LEU A 127 2.18 -17.12 8.77
N ARG A 128 2.35 -18.08 9.70
CA ARG A 128 3.65 -18.72 9.92
C ARG A 128 4.13 -19.47 8.70
N GLU A 129 3.24 -20.24 8.07
CA GLU A 129 3.54 -20.96 6.84
C GLU A 129 3.94 -19.99 5.73
N ALA A 130 3.16 -18.92 5.54
CA ALA A 130 3.43 -17.88 4.56
C ALA A 130 4.76 -17.15 4.81
N MET A 131 5.12 -16.88 6.08
CA MET A 131 6.40 -16.28 6.46
C MET A 131 7.57 -17.26 6.29
N ALA A 132 7.35 -18.55 6.49
CA ALA A 132 8.36 -19.60 6.34
C ALA A 132 8.66 -19.89 4.86
N SER A 133 7.67 -19.73 3.98
CA SER A 133 7.82 -19.92 2.53
C SER A 133 8.49 -18.76 1.81
N GLN A 134 8.83 -17.67 2.52
CA GLN A 134 9.44 -16.49 1.91
C GLN A 134 10.92 -16.71 1.55
N PRO A 135 11.45 -15.96 0.57
CA PRO A 135 12.86 -16.01 0.18
C PRO A 135 13.82 -15.73 1.34
N ARG A 136 15.07 -16.20 1.19
CA ARG A 136 16.16 -15.88 2.13
C ARG A 136 16.29 -14.37 2.30
N GLY A 137 16.41 -13.92 3.54
CA GLY A 137 16.51 -12.49 3.88
C GLY A 137 15.20 -11.85 4.31
N TYR A 138 14.04 -12.46 4.01
CA TYR A 138 12.72 -11.95 4.41
C TYR A 138 12.62 -11.70 5.91
N GLN A 139 12.97 -12.68 6.76
CA GLN A 139 12.88 -12.52 8.22
C GLN A 139 13.74 -11.37 8.75
N SER A 140 14.91 -11.15 8.14
CA SER A 140 15.80 -10.03 8.49
C SER A 140 15.22 -8.68 8.07
N GLN A 141 14.53 -8.63 6.93
CA GLN A 141 13.83 -7.44 6.47
C GLN A 141 12.60 -7.14 7.34
N LEU A 142 11.81 -8.16 7.64
CA LEU A 142 10.67 -8.06 8.54
C LEU A 142 11.11 -7.61 9.93
N ALA A 143 12.21 -8.16 10.45
CA ALA A 143 12.77 -7.73 11.74
C ALA A 143 13.08 -6.23 11.76
N ARG A 144 13.68 -5.69 10.70
CA ARG A 144 13.94 -4.25 10.60
C ARG A 144 12.64 -3.43 10.49
N GLY A 145 11.68 -3.89 9.68
CA GLY A 145 10.40 -3.22 9.52
C GLY A 145 9.58 -3.18 10.80
N LEU A 146 9.74 -4.17 11.68
CA LEU A 146 9.10 -4.26 12.99
C LEU A 146 9.91 -3.61 14.12
N GLU A 147 11.09 -3.03 13.84
CA GLU A 147 12.05 -2.58 14.85
C GLU A 147 12.37 -3.67 15.91
N ALA A 148 12.41 -4.92 15.45
CA ALA A 148 12.59 -6.12 16.27
C ALA A 148 13.89 -6.86 15.94
N THR A 149 14.29 -7.80 16.79
CA THR A 149 15.46 -8.64 16.52
C THR A 149 15.13 -9.78 15.54
N PRO A 150 16.09 -10.25 14.73
CA PRO A 150 15.86 -11.44 13.88
C PRO A 150 15.44 -12.68 14.67
N GLY A 151 15.95 -12.83 15.89
CA GLY A 151 15.55 -13.91 16.80
C GLY A 151 14.08 -13.83 17.21
N TYR A 152 13.56 -12.62 17.44
CA TYR A 152 12.15 -12.39 17.72
C TYR A 152 11.26 -12.83 16.55
N VAL A 153 11.60 -12.43 15.32
CA VAL A 153 10.88 -12.84 14.11
C VAL A 153 10.95 -14.35 13.91
N ASN A 154 12.12 -14.96 14.09
CA ASN A 154 12.28 -16.41 13.98
C ASN A 154 11.40 -17.18 15.01
N GLN A 155 11.26 -16.67 16.23
CA GLN A 155 10.36 -17.25 17.23
C GLN A 155 8.88 -17.16 16.81
N MET A 156 8.47 -16.08 16.13
CA MET A 156 7.12 -15.98 15.57
C MET A 156 6.90 -17.00 14.45
N VAL A 157 7.82 -17.07 13.49
CA VAL A 157 7.75 -18.00 12.34
C VAL A 157 7.70 -19.45 12.80
N THR A 158 8.55 -19.83 13.75
CA THR A 158 8.62 -21.21 14.28
C THR A 158 7.50 -21.55 15.28
N GLY A 159 6.61 -20.61 15.59
CA GLY A 159 5.52 -20.81 16.55
C GLY A 159 5.94 -20.90 18.01
N ARG A 160 7.21 -20.63 18.34
CA ARG A 160 7.69 -20.51 19.72
C ARG A 160 7.13 -19.27 20.42
N ARG A 161 6.68 -18.29 19.64
CA ARG A 161 5.99 -17.09 20.12
C ARG A 161 4.70 -16.88 19.33
N ALA A 162 3.66 -16.45 20.03
CA ALA A 162 2.44 -15.98 19.38
C ALA A 162 2.73 -14.71 18.59
N ILE A 163 2.06 -14.55 17.45
CA ILE A 163 2.11 -13.30 16.68
C ILE A 163 1.28 -12.28 17.48
N PRO A 164 1.84 -11.12 17.88
CA PRO A 164 1.03 -10.07 18.49
C PRO A 164 0.06 -9.48 17.46
N VAL A 165 -1.18 -9.23 17.86
CA VAL A 165 -2.23 -8.70 16.97
C VAL A 165 -1.83 -7.35 16.40
N GLU A 166 -1.05 -6.57 17.16
CA GLU A 166 -0.56 -5.24 16.79
C GLU A 166 0.42 -5.29 15.61
N LEU A 167 1.12 -6.42 15.42
CA LEU A 167 2.07 -6.60 14.33
C LEU A 167 1.42 -7.18 13.06
N LEU A 168 0.15 -7.58 13.14
CA LEU A 168 -0.59 -8.19 12.03
C LEU A 168 -0.56 -7.32 10.76
N PRO A 169 -0.80 -5.98 10.82
CA PRO A 169 -0.79 -5.15 9.62
C PRO A 169 0.56 -5.16 8.90
N ALA A 170 1.66 -5.07 9.65
CA ALA A 170 3.01 -5.04 9.10
C ALA A 170 3.43 -6.39 8.52
N ILE A 171 3.02 -7.50 9.16
CA ILE A 171 3.27 -8.85 8.64
C ILE A 171 2.51 -9.06 7.33
N LEU A 172 1.23 -8.73 7.28
CA LEU A 172 0.42 -8.87 6.06
C LEU A 172 0.93 -7.99 4.92
N GLU A 173 1.34 -6.75 5.23
CA GLU A 173 1.97 -5.84 4.27
C GLU A 173 3.28 -6.44 3.72
N SER A 174 4.13 -7.02 4.58
CA SER A 174 5.38 -7.65 4.16
C SER A 174 5.19 -8.91 3.31
N LEU A 175 4.05 -9.60 3.46
CA LEU A 175 3.65 -10.75 2.65
C LEU A 175 2.98 -10.35 1.33
N GLY A 176 2.74 -9.05 1.10
CA GLY A 176 2.04 -8.57 -0.09
C GLY A 176 0.57 -8.99 -0.15
N ALA A 177 -0.04 -9.33 0.98
CA ALA A 177 -1.43 -9.76 1.04
C ALA A 177 -2.37 -8.57 1.16
N ASP A 178 -3.43 -8.56 0.35
CA ASP A 178 -4.57 -7.69 0.58
C ASP A 178 -5.42 -8.29 1.70
N TYR A 179 -5.84 -7.46 2.66
CA TYR A 179 -6.67 -7.90 3.76
C TYR A 179 -7.70 -6.83 4.15
N SER A 180 -8.87 -7.28 4.59
CA SER A 180 -9.88 -6.44 5.24
C SER A 180 -10.15 -6.96 6.64
N ILE A 181 -9.86 -6.15 7.66
CA ILE A 181 -10.15 -6.54 9.06
C ILE A 181 -11.59 -6.15 9.38
N LYS A 182 -12.45 -7.13 9.67
CA LYS A 182 -13.78 -6.90 10.25
C LYS A 182 -13.73 -7.18 11.76
N LEU A 183 -13.73 -6.12 12.57
CA LEU A 183 -13.87 -6.25 14.02
C LEU A 183 -15.33 -6.59 14.35
N SER A 184 -15.58 -7.79 14.86
CA SER A 184 -16.90 -8.13 15.41
C SER A 184 -16.91 -7.77 16.90
N PRO A 185 -17.95 -7.08 17.41
CA PRO A 185 -18.05 -6.80 18.83
C PRO A 185 -18.13 -8.12 19.60
N ALA A 186 -17.38 -8.21 20.71
CA ALA A 186 -17.50 -9.34 21.63
C ALA A 186 -18.96 -9.44 22.09
N LYS A 187 -19.59 -10.60 21.86
CA LYS A 187 -20.89 -10.90 22.48
C LYS A 187 -20.69 -10.84 24.00
N LYS A 188 -21.30 -9.85 24.63
CA LYS A 188 -21.48 -9.82 26.09
C LYS A 188 -22.38 -10.97 26.52
#